data_AF-A0A662VWF0-F1
#
_entry.id   AF-A0A662VWF0-F1
#
_cell.length_a   1.000
_cell.length_b   1.000
_cell.length_c   1.000
_cell.angle_alpha   90.00
_cell.angle_beta   90.00
_cell.angle_gamma   90.00
#
_symmetry.space_group_name_H-M   'P 1'
#
loop_
_entity.id
_entity.type
_entity.pdbx_description
1 polymer ?
#
loop_
_entity_poly.entity_id
_entity_poly.type
_entity_poly.pdbx_seq_one_letter_code
_entity_poly.pdbx_strand_id
1 'polypeptide(L)'
;MNLKRVASHLISFLYGDELLIFRASEALGVVCGKLEKEDLEFVKNVLRRLFWHLSDESGAYCKGAPVAIGEIGRNASKAFEGFKNMMVSLLDNEEVEKKYVIYAIGRAAKNVKDAYPNPVEKLMLFLEKNAEVRGYATWALAQLGVRLDVNDIEVEIYDGNFKKVRIKDIFAKDS
;
A
#
# COMPACT_ATOMS: atom_id res chain seq x y z
N MET A 1 -4.15 -10.67 -24.70
CA MET A 1 -3.07 -10.63 -23.68
C MET A 1 -3.54 -11.41 -22.45
N ASN A 2 -2.77 -12.39 -21.95
CA ASN A 2 -3.16 -13.17 -20.77
C ASN A 2 -2.84 -12.39 -19.48
N LEU A 3 -3.84 -11.75 -18.88
CA LEU A 3 -3.67 -10.90 -17.70
C LEU A 3 -3.14 -11.68 -16.49
N LYS A 4 -3.51 -12.95 -16.30
CA LYS A 4 -3.00 -13.80 -15.22
C LYS A 4 -1.48 -14.04 -15.34
N ARG A 5 -1.00 -14.25 -16.58
CA ARG A 5 0.43 -14.35 -16.86
C ARG A 5 1.13 -13.02 -16.60
N VAL A 6 0.55 -11.89 -17.03
CA VAL A 6 1.11 -10.55 -16.77
C VAL A 6 1.22 -10.29 -15.27
N ALA A 7 0.16 -10.54 -14.49
CA ALA A 7 0.19 -10.40 -13.03
C ALA A 7 1.34 -11.20 -12.40
N SER A 8 1.52 -12.44 -12.85
CA SER A 8 2.61 -13.30 -12.35
C SER A 8 4.00 -12.78 -12.68
N HIS A 9 4.19 -12.14 -13.85
CA HIS A 9 5.48 -11.54 -14.23
C HIS A 9 5.72 -10.22 -13.50
N LEU A 10 4.68 -9.45 -13.18
CA LEU A 10 4.83 -8.21 -12.43
C LEU A 10 5.36 -8.46 -11.01
N ILE A 11 5.02 -9.60 -10.40
CA ILE A 11 5.50 -9.98 -9.07
C ILE A 11 7.04 -10.09 -9.01
N SER A 12 7.72 -10.54 -10.07
CA SER A 12 9.19 -10.65 -10.04
C SER A 12 9.88 -9.28 -9.97
N PHE A 13 9.22 -8.21 -10.42
CA PHE A 13 9.77 -6.86 -10.35
C PHE A 13 9.64 -6.22 -8.97
N LEU A 14 8.90 -6.85 -8.04
CA LEU A 14 8.77 -6.38 -6.65
C LEU A 14 10.04 -6.57 -5.80
N TYR A 15 11.05 -7.25 -6.37
CA TYR A 15 12.38 -7.41 -5.78
C TYR A 15 13.40 -6.40 -6.32
N GLY A 16 13.00 -5.53 -7.24
CA GLY A 16 13.89 -4.61 -7.94
C GLY A 16 14.28 -3.37 -7.12
N ASP A 17 14.75 -2.36 -7.85
CA ASP A 17 14.90 -1.01 -7.31
C ASP A 17 13.53 -0.41 -6.95
N GLU A 18 13.57 0.68 -6.19
CA GLU A 18 12.37 1.29 -5.64
C GLU A 18 11.40 1.76 -6.74
N LEU A 19 11.87 2.44 -7.78
CA LEU A 19 11.01 2.91 -8.87
C LEU A 19 10.33 1.75 -9.60
N LEU A 20 11.06 0.66 -9.83
CA LEU A 20 10.55 -0.54 -10.46
C LEU A 20 9.49 -1.23 -9.59
N ILE A 21 9.69 -1.27 -8.26
CA ILE A 21 8.69 -1.76 -7.30
C ILE A 21 7.40 -0.98 -7.42
N PHE A 22 7.45 0.36 -7.39
CA PHE A 22 6.24 1.18 -7.44
C PHE A 22 5.51 1.04 -8.78
N ARG A 23 6.24 1.06 -9.90
CA ARG A 23 5.64 0.88 -11.24
C ARG A 23 5.02 -0.51 -11.42
N ALA A 24 5.71 -1.55 -10.97
CA ALA A 24 5.20 -2.92 -11.05
C ALA A 24 3.98 -3.11 -10.15
N SER A 25 4.00 -2.56 -8.94
CA SER A 25 2.87 -2.55 -8.01
C SER A 25 1.65 -1.86 -8.58
N GLU A 26 1.82 -0.67 -9.17
CA GLU A 26 0.72 0.10 -9.77
C GLU A 26 0.10 -0.65 -10.96
N ALA A 27 0.95 -1.19 -11.84
CA ALA A 27 0.50 -2.03 -12.95
C ALA A 27 -0.23 -3.29 -12.45
N LEU A 28 0.28 -3.92 -11.38
CA LEU A 28 -0.32 -5.12 -10.80
C LEU A 28 -1.69 -4.79 -10.21
N GLY A 29 -1.85 -3.66 -9.52
CA GLY A 29 -3.13 -3.16 -9.04
C GLY A 29 -4.16 -3.02 -10.18
N VAL A 30 -3.79 -2.35 -11.28
CA VAL A 30 -4.66 -2.19 -12.45
C VAL A 30 -5.04 -3.54 -13.07
N VAL A 31 -4.08 -4.45 -13.21
CA VAL A 31 -4.31 -5.79 -13.76
C VAL A 31 -5.24 -6.60 -12.86
N CYS A 32 -5.00 -6.60 -11.54
CA CYS A 32 -5.84 -7.29 -10.57
C CYS A 32 -7.25 -6.70 -10.50
N GLY A 33 -7.43 -5.39 -10.65
CA GLY A 33 -8.76 -4.77 -10.71
C GLY A 33 -9.58 -5.21 -11.93
N LYS A 34 -8.91 -5.53 -13.06
CA LYS A 34 -9.57 -6.16 -14.22
C LYS A 34 -9.87 -7.63 -13.95
N LEU A 35 -8.87 -8.38 -13.45
CA LEU A 35 -9.00 -9.80 -13.16
C LEU A 35 -10.04 -10.11 -12.09
N GLU A 36 -10.27 -9.24 -11.11
CA GLU A 36 -11.27 -9.46 -10.05
C GLU A 36 -12.68 -9.69 -10.64
N LYS A 37 -12.99 -9.02 -11.76
CA LYS A 37 -14.28 -9.14 -12.45
C LYS A 37 -14.46 -10.48 -13.17
N GLU A 38 -13.35 -11.14 -13.48
CA GLU A 38 -13.32 -12.40 -14.24
C GLU A 38 -13.06 -13.61 -13.32
N ASP A 39 -12.16 -13.44 -12.34
CA ASP A 39 -11.67 -14.47 -11.45
C ASP A 39 -11.20 -13.85 -10.12
N LEU A 40 -12.16 -13.63 -9.23
CA LEU A 40 -11.93 -13.14 -7.86
C LEU A 40 -10.91 -14.00 -7.10
N GLU A 41 -10.98 -15.32 -7.25
CA GLU A 41 -10.14 -16.25 -6.49
C GLU A 41 -8.69 -16.21 -6.95
N PHE A 42 -8.44 -15.96 -8.23
CA PHE A 42 -7.10 -15.68 -8.72
C PHE A 42 -6.49 -14.45 -8.03
N VAL A 43 -7.23 -13.35 -7.89
CA VAL A 43 -6.72 -12.14 -7.22
C VAL A 43 -6.48 -12.38 -5.74
N LYS A 44 -7.37 -13.13 -5.06
CA LYS A 44 -7.14 -13.56 -3.68
C LYS A 44 -5.87 -14.42 -3.55
N ASN A 45 -5.60 -15.31 -4.51
CA ASN A 45 -4.37 -16.10 -4.53
C ASN A 45 -3.11 -15.24 -4.74
N VAL A 46 -3.19 -14.18 -5.54
CA VAL A 46 -2.11 -13.19 -5.65
C VAL A 46 -1.85 -12.52 -4.31
N LEU A 47 -2.91 -12.06 -3.61
CA LEU A 47 -2.78 -11.44 -2.28
C LEU A 47 -2.16 -12.42 -1.27
N ARG A 48 -2.65 -13.67 -1.18
CA ARG A 48 -2.06 -14.71 -0.31
C ARG A 48 -0.58 -14.90 -0.58
N ARG A 49 -0.18 -14.96 -1.85
CA ARG A 49 1.23 -15.11 -2.24
C ARG A 49 2.07 -13.91 -1.83
N LEU A 50 1.55 -12.69 -1.97
CA LEU A 50 2.27 -11.48 -1.55
C LEU A 50 2.47 -11.43 -0.03
N PHE A 51 1.46 -11.79 0.76
CA PHE A 51 1.62 -11.93 2.22
C PHE A 51 2.59 -13.06 2.57
N TRP A 52 2.57 -14.17 1.85
CA TRP A 52 3.55 -15.24 2.02
C TRP A 52 4.97 -14.75 1.77
N HIS A 53 5.23 -13.94 0.74
CA HIS A 53 6.57 -13.38 0.51
C HIS A 53 7.07 -12.41 1.59
N LEU A 54 6.22 -12.04 2.56
CA LEU A 54 6.59 -11.24 3.73
C LEU A 54 6.88 -12.10 4.96
N SER A 55 6.67 -13.42 4.90
CA SER A 55 7.02 -14.33 5.99
C SER A 55 8.48 -14.80 5.89
N ASP A 56 9.08 -15.09 7.04
CA ASP A 56 10.43 -15.66 7.13
C ASP A 56 10.51 -17.04 6.44
N GLU A 57 9.39 -17.77 6.41
CA GLU A 57 9.26 -19.09 5.79
C GLU A 57 9.33 -19.06 4.26
N SER A 58 9.20 -17.89 3.64
CA SER A 58 9.22 -17.75 2.18
C SER A 58 10.59 -18.01 1.54
N GLY A 59 11.67 -17.92 2.32
CA GLY A 59 13.05 -18.06 1.85
C GLY A 59 13.57 -16.91 0.98
N ALA A 60 12.71 -15.94 0.60
CA ALA A 60 13.08 -14.75 -0.16
C ALA A 60 12.11 -13.60 0.13
N TYR A 61 12.45 -12.77 1.12
CA TYR A 61 11.67 -11.61 1.52
C TYR A 61 11.46 -10.63 0.36
N CYS A 62 10.19 -10.29 0.07
CA CYS A 62 9.81 -9.36 -0.98
C CYS A 62 9.46 -7.97 -0.42
N LYS A 63 10.46 -7.09 -0.35
CA LYS A 63 10.27 -5.71 0.16
C LYS A 63 9.18 -4.92 -0.56
N GLY A 64 8.92 -5.20 -1.85
CA GLY A 64 7.89 -4.53 -2.64
C GLY A 64 6.47 -5.08 -2.44
N ALA A 65 6.30 -6.20 -1.74
CA ALA A 65 4.99 -6.82 -1.55
C ALA A 65 3.94 -5.91 -0.86
N PRO A 66 4.27 -5.10 0.18
CA PRO A 66 3.28 -4.23 0.81
C PRO A 66 2.72 -3.20 -0.17
N VAL A 67 3.59 -2.61 -1.01
CA VAL A 67 3.20 -1.64 -2.06
C VAL A 67 2.21 -2.28 -3.02
N ALA A 68 2.53 -3.49 -3.52
CA ALA A 68 1.66 -4.24 -4.41
C ALA A 68 0.30 -4.57 -3.76
N ILE A 69 0.28 -5.00 -2.49
CA ILE A 69 -0.95 -5.28 -1.74
C ILE A 69 -1.82 -4.02 -1.66
N GLY A 70 -1.23 -2.86 -1.37
CA GLY A 70 -1.94 -1.57 -1.34
C GLY A 70 -2.53 -1.16 -2.69
N GLU A 71 -1.77 -1.34 -3.78
CA GLU A 71 -2.26 -1.05 -5.15
C GLU A 71 -3.38 -2.01 -5.58
N ILE A 72 -3.28 -3.30 -5.22
CA ILE A 72 -4.39 -4.24 -5.40
C ILE A 72 -5.57 -3.81 -4.53
N GLY A 73 -5.35 -3.42 -3.29
CA GLY A 73 -6.38 -2.93 -2.38
C GLY A 73 -7.12 -1.70 -2.90
N ARG A 74 -6.42 -0.80 -3.61
CA ARG A 74 -7.02 0.35 -4.31
C ARG A 74 -7.95 -0.07 -5.47
N ASN A 75 -7.56 -1.09 -6.23
CA ASN A 75 -8.16 -1.41 -7.54
C ASN A 75 -9.06 -2.66 -7.57
N ALA A 76 -8.93 -3.57 -6.60
CA ALA A 76 -9.62 -4.85 -6.50
C ALA A 76 -10.19 -5.02 -5.08
N SER A 77 -11.19 -4.21 -4.75
CA SER A 77 -11.70 -4.08 -3.38
C SER A 77 -12.37 -5.36 -2.85
N LYS A 78 -13.04 -6.15 -3.71
CA LYS A 78 -13.73 -7.38 -3.27
C LYS A 78 -12.75 -8.48 -2.89
N ALA A 79 -11.63 -8.58 -3.60
CA ALA A 79 -10.54 -9.50 -3.29
C ALA A 79 -9.82 -9.06 -2.02
N PHE A 80 -9.50 -7.77 -1.93
CA PHE A 80 -8.78 -7.18 -0.81
C PHE A 80 -9.54 -7.18 0.51
N GLU A 81 -10.87 -7.20 0.50
CA GLU A 81 -11.72 -7.17 1.69
C GLU A 81 -11.30 -8.19 2.76
N GLY A 82 -10.96 -9.42 2.36
CA GLY A 82 -10.51 -10.48 3.28
C GLY A 82 -9.09 -10.30 3.83
N PHE A 83 -8.35 -9.30 3.35
CA PHE A 83 -6.93 -9.07 3.65
C PHE A 83 -6.66 -7.70 4.26
N LYS A 84 -7.64 -6.80 4.31
CA LYS A 84 -7.47 -5.43 4.82
C LYS A 84 -6.95 -5.38 6.26
N ASN A 85 -7.40 -6.31 7.11
CA ASN A 85 -6.92 -6.44 8.48
C ASN A 85 -5.45 -6.84 8.51
N MET A 86 -5.05 -7.83 7.70
CA MET A 86 -3.65 -8.24 7.58
C MET A 86 -2.76 -7.09 7.09
N MET A 87 -3.26 -6.28 6.16
CA MET A 87 -2.55 -5.10 5.67
C MET A 87 -2.25 -4.10 6.79
N VAL A 88 -3.22 -3.83 7.68
CA VAL A 88 -2.98 -2.95 8.84
C VAL A 88 -2.06 -3.60 9.86
N SER A 89 -2.21 -4.90 10.12
CA SER A 89 -1.34 -5.64 11.04
C SER A 89 0.13 -5.68 10.62
N LEU A 90 0.47 -5.44 9.35
CA LEU A 90 1.87 -5.26 8.92
C LEU A 90 2.54 -4.07 9.60
N LEU A 91 1.79 -3.08 10.12
CA LEU A 91 2.37 -2.00 10.92
C LEU A 91 3.03 -2.50 12.21
N ASP A 92 2.68 -3.68 12.72
CA ASP A 92 3.30 -4.29 13.91
C ASP A 92 4.50 -5.18 13.58
N ASN A 93 4.70 -5.52 12.31
CA ASN A 93 5.81 -6.35 11.89
C ASN A 93 7.08 -5.49 11.77
N GLU A 94 8.11 -5.74 12.58
CA GLU A 94 9.36 -4.97 12.57
C GLU A 94 10.28 -5.31 11.38
N GLU A 95 10.08 -6.46 10.73
CA GLU A 95 10.87 -6.90 9.57
C GLU A 95 10.47 -6.17 8.28
N VAL A 96 9.32 -5.47 8.26
CA VAL A 96 8.85 -4.75 7.08
C VAL A 96 9.26 -3.28 7.07
N GLU A 97 9.61 -2.80 5.88
CA GLU A 97 9.86 -1.37 5.65
C GLU A 97 8.56 -0.57 5.87
N LYS A 98 8.46 0.11 7.02
CA LYS A 98 7.23 0.81 7.43
C LYS A 98 6.75 1.83 6.40
N LYS A 99 7.64 2.49 5.66
CA LYS A 99 7.26 3.45 4.60
C LYS A 99 6.38 2.80 3.52
N TYR A 100 6.67 1.57 3.12
CA TYR A 100 5.88 0.85 2.10
C TYR A 100 4.53 0.41 2.63
N VAL A 101 4.47 -0.06 3.88
CA VAL A 101 3.21 -0.44 4.54
C VAL A 101 2.30 0.78 4.67
N ILE A 102 2.83 1.89 5.17
CA ILE A 102 2.09 3.13 5.36
C ILE A 102 1.63 3.70 4.00
N TYR A 103 2.51 3.73 3.00
CA TYR A 103 2.13 4.10 1.63
C TYR A 103 0.97 3.24 1.11
N ALA A 104 1.05 1.93 1.28
CA ALA A 104 0.04 0.99 0.83
C ALA A 104 -1.31 1.20 1.52
N ILE A 105 -1.33 1.49 2.83
CA ILE A 105 -2.55 1.87 3.56
C ILE A 105 -3.14 3.15 2.99
N GLY A 106 -2.33 4.19 2.75
CA GLY A 106 -2.81 5.44 2.16
C GLY A 106 -3.36 5.26 0.74
N ARG A 107 -2.72 4.45 -0.11
CA ARG A 107 -3.23 4.14 -1.46
C ARG A 107 -4.56 3.37 -1.42
N ALA A 108 -4.72 2.49 -0.44
CA ALA A 108 -5.93 1.70 -0.22
C ALA A 108 -6.94 2.37 0.72
N ALA A 109 -6.76 3.66 1.08
CA ALA A 109 -7.49 4.32 2.17
C ALA A 109 -9.01 4.08 2.13
N LYS A 110 -9.62 4.23 0.95
CA LYS A 110 -11.06 4.00 0.75
C LYS A 110 -11.54 2.60 1.19
N ASN A 111 -10.72 1.58 0.96
CA ASN A 111 -11.05 0.16 1.14
C ASN A 111 -10.41 -0.46 2.39
N VAL A 112 -9.58 0.30 3.13
CA VAL A 112 -8.93 -0.14 4.37
C VAL A 112 -9.44 0.62 5.60
N LYS A 113 -10.14 1.75 5.44
CA LYS A 113 -10.56 2.64 6.53
C LYS A 113 -11.37 1.97 7.66
N ASP A 114 -12.06 0.88 7.38
CA ASP A 114 -12.89 0.12 8.31
C ASP A 114 -12.24 -1.21 8.76
N ALA A 115 -10.94 -1.38 8.49
CA ALA A 115 -10.18 -2.53 8.95
C ALA A 115 -10.06 -2.57 10.48
N TYR A 116 -9.81 -3.77 11.00
CA TYR A 116 -9.41 -4.01 12.39
C TYR A 116 -8.01 -4.64 12.42
N PRO A 117 -7.05 -4.12 13.21
CA PRO A 117 -7.17 -2.95 14.09
C PRO A 117 -7.40 -1.64 13.31
N ASN A 118 -7.89 -0.59 13.99
CA ASN A 118 -8.23 0.68 13.35
C ASN A 118 -6.99 1.30 12.67
N PRO A 119 -6.99 1.53 11.35
CA PRO A 119 -5.82 2.04 10.64
C PRO A 119 -5.40 3.43 11.11
N VAL A 120 -6.35 4.29 11.49
CA VAL A 120 -6.05 5.65 11.97
C VAL A 120 -5.28 5.57 13.29
N GLU A 121 -5.79 4.81 14.26
CA GLU A 121 -5.14 4.66 15.57
C GLU A 121 -3.73 4.07 15.44
N LYS A 122 -3.56 3.07 14.57
CA LYS A 122 -2.25 2.46 14.31
C LYS A 122 -1.28 3.44 13.65
N LEU A 123 -1.74 4.21 12.66
CA LEU A 123 -0.89 5.19 11.96
C LEU A 123 -0.47 6.36 12.84
N MET A 124 -1.29 6.79 13.80
CA MET A 124 -0.92 7.86 14.74
C MET A 124 0.37 7.55 15.52
N LEU A 125 0.65 6.28 15.81
CA LEU A 125 1.88 5.84 16.48
C LEU A 125 3.16 6.11 15.68
N PHE A 126 3.02 6.34 14.37
CA PHE A 126 4.13 6.60 13.46
C PHE A 126 4.44 8.09 13.30
N LEU A 127 3.65 8.99 13.90
CA LEU A 127 3.91 10.43 13.87
C LEU A 127 5.14 10.84 14.70
N GLU A 128 5.48 10.06 15.73
CA GLU A 128 6.66 10.30 16.59
C GLU A 128 7.95 9.65 16.06
N LYS A 129 7.91 9.04 14.86
CA LYS A 129 9.07 8.40 14.24
C LYS A 129 9.93 9.41 13.48
N ASN A 130 10.96 8.92 12.79
CA ASN A 130 11.84 9.73 11.96
C ASN A 130 11.05 10.51 10.87
N ALA A 131 11.69 11.54 10.30
CA ALA A 131 11.02 12.46 9.39
C ALA A 131 10.39 11.78 8.16
N GLU A 132 11.03 10.77 7.59
CA GLU A 132 10.50 10.03 6.43
C GLU A 132 9.21 9.28 6.81
N VAL A 133 9.28 8.45 7.86
CA VAL A 133 8.14 7.64 8.33
C VAL A 133 6.98 8.54 8.79
N ARG A 134 7.29 9.62 9.51
CA ARG A 134 6.30 10.63 9.92
C ARG A 134 5.62 11.27 8.70
N GLY A 135 6.38 11.58 7.65
CA GLY A 135 5.85 12.12 6.39
C GLY A 135 4.84 11.17 5.73
N TYR A 136 5.21 9.91 5.58
CA TYR A 136 4.32 8.87 5.04
C TYR A 136 3.08 8.67 5.92
N ALA A 137 3.23 8.63 7.26
CA ALA A 137 2.12 8.44 8.19
C ALA A 137 1.12 9.59 8.10
N THR A 138 1.64 10.82 8.07
CA THR A 138 0.82 12.02 7.89
C THR A 138 0.07 12.00 6.56
N TRP A 139 0.74 11.60 5.47
CA TRP A 139 0.10 11.46 4.16
C TRP A 139 -1.01 10.40 4.16
N ALA A 140 -0.76 9.21 4.72
CA ALA A 140 -1.73 8.13 4.79
C ALA A 140 -2.96 8.50 5.66
N LEU A 141 -2.73 9.18 6.78
CA LEU A 141 -3.79 9.73 7.63
C LEU A 141 -4.65 10.75 6.88
N ALA A 142 -4.04 11.63 6.09
CA ALA A 142 -4.79 12.54 5.22
C ALA A 142 -5.65 11.79 4.19
N GLN A 143 -5.14 10.72 3.56
CA GLN A 143 -5.94 9.88 2.65
C GLN A 143 -7.12 9.18 3.34
N LEU A 144 -6.98 8.87 4.63
CA LEU A 144 -8.05 8.32 5.47
C LEU A 144 -9.05 9.40 5.96
N GLY A 145 -8.86 10.66 5.58
CA GLY A 145 -9.73 11.78 5.95
C GLY A 145 -9.41 12.41 7.31
N VAL A 146 -8.27 12.05 7.93
CA VAL A 146 -7.82 12.65 9.18
C VAL A 146 -7.14 13.98 8.89
N ARG A 147 -7.62 15.05 9.51
CA ARG A 147 -7.00 16.38 9.46
C ARG A 147 -6.10 16.56 10.67
N LEU A 148 -4.80 16.63 10.45
CA LEU A 148 -3.82 16.94 11.49
C LEU A 148 -3.39 18.39 11.34
N ASP A 149 -3.24 19.08 12.46
CA ASP A 149 -2.59 20.40 12.50
C ASP A 149 -1.07 20.20 12.49
N VAL A 150 -0.52 20.02 11.28
CA VAL A 150 0.90 19.74 11.07
C VAL A 150 1.58 20.90 10.35
N ASN A 151 2.68 21.38 10.94
CA ASN A 151 3.51 22.43 10.36
C ASN A 151 4.31 21.87 9.16
N ASP A 152 4.06 22.43 7.97
CA ASP A 152 4.83 22.31 6.72
C ASP A 152 5.60 20.99 6.48
N ILE A 153 4.91 19.85 6.66
CA ILE A 153 5.49 18.53 6.35
C ILE A 153 5.50 18.33 4.83
N GLU A 154 6.68 18.06 4.28
CA GLU A 154 6.88 17.61 2.91
C GLU A 154 7.32 16.14 2.91
N VAL A 155 6.71 15.34 2.05
CA VAL A 155 7.05 13.94 1.86
C VAL A 155 7.12 13.63 0.37
N GLU A 156 8.10 12.81 -0.03
CA GLU A 156 8.18 12.31 -1.39
C GLU A 156 7.30 11.06 -1.53
N ILE A 157 6.27 11.15 -2.37
CA ILE A 157 5.28 10.09 -2.58
C ILE A 157 5.27 9.71 -4.06
N TYR A 158 5.18 8.41 -4.34
CA TYR A 158 4.95 7.92 -5.69
C TYR A 158 3.48 8.07 -6.09
N ASP A 159 3.22 8.74 -7.22
CA ASP A 159 1.95 8.67 -7.94
C ASP A 159 2.20 8.99 -9.42
N GLY A 160 2.42 7.93 -10.19
CA GLY A 160 2.97 7.93 -11.56
C GLY A 160 4.48 8.18 -11.64
N ASN A 161 5.00 9.07 -10.79
CA ASN A 161 6.42 9.29 -10.50
C ASN A 161 6.56 9.76 -9.05
N PHE A 162 7.79 9.76 -8.53
CA PHE A 162 8.09 10.40 -7.25
C PHE A 162 7.93 11.91 -7.34
N LYS A 163 7.20 12.46 -6.36
CA LYS A 163 6.96 13.88 -6.26
C LYS A 163 6.85 14.28 -4.80
N LYS A 164 7.42 15.44 -4.49
CA LYS A 164 7.28 16.09 -3.20
C LYS A 164 5.85 16.60 -3.04
N VAL A 165 5.20 16.20 -1.96
CA VAL A 165 3.84 16.59 -1.60
C VAL A 165 3.91 17.28 -0.26
N ARG A 166 3.38 18.51 -0.19
CA ARG A 166 3.13 19.18 1.09
C ARG A 166 1.77 18.73 1.61
N ILE A 167 1.72 18.29 2.86
CA ILE A 167 0.50 17.73 3.43
C ILE A 167 -0.66 18.73 3.43
N LYS A 168 -0.39 20.02 3.67
CA LYS A 168 -1.40 21.08 3.66
C LYS A 168 -2.12 21.22 2.31
N ASP A 169 -1.44 20.88 1.21
CA ASP A 169 -1.99 21.01 -0.15
C ASP A 169 -2.94 19.84 -0.51
N ILE A 170 -2.90 18.75 0.26
CA ILE A 170 -3.80 17.60 0.08
C ILE A 170 -5.23 18.01 0.44
N PHE A 171 -5.40 18.73 1.56
CA PHE A 171 -6.72 19.14 2.06
C PHE A 171 -7.34 20.30 1.26
N ALA A 172 -6.56 21.03 0.47
CA ALA A 172 -7.03 22.16 -0.35
C ALA A 172 -7.75 21.72 -1.65
N LYS A 173 -7.68 20.44 -2.02
CA LYS A 173 -8.31 19.91 -3.25
C LYS A 173 -9.76 19.44 -3.05
N ASP A 174 -10.22 19.35 -1.81
CA ASP A 174 -11.58 18.89 -1.44
C ASP A 174 -12.52 20.05 -1.04
N SER A 175 -12.14 21.30 -1.34
CA SER A 175 -12.91 22.54 -1.12
C SER A 175 -13.19 23.26 -2.43
#